data_AF-A0A965ZBX8-F1
#
_entry.id   AF-A0A965ZBX8-F1
#
_cell.length_a   1.000
_cell.length_b   1.000
_cell.length_c   1.000
_cell.angle_alpha   90.00
_cell.angle_beta   90.00
_cell.angle_gamma   90.00
#
_symmetry.space_group_name_H-M   'P 1'
#
loop_
_entity.id
_entity.type
_entity.pdbx_description
1 polymer ?
#
loop_
_entity_poly.entity_id
_entity_poly.type
_entity_poly.pdbx_seq_one_letter_code
_entity_poly.pdbx_strand_id
1 'polypeptide(L)'
;DEIAGILRTVRSIKAGEEDSFDINEISVVTNYIDQIFSIISIVGWIIGGFSLLVGGFGIANIMFVSVKERIRQIGIQKAIGAKNYFILSEFLFESVFLSLFGGIFGLLLVFVGVLVARASIDFPVFLSSANVIVAISVSILIGLVAGAIPAYNASRLDPVEAMRSNT
;
A
#
# COMPACT_ATOMS: atom_id res chain seq x y z
N ASP A 1 29.22 9.71 -30.87
CA ASP A 1 29.98 10.16 -32.05
C ASP A 1 30.16 11.67 -32.12
N GLU A 2 29.10 12.48 -32.03
CA GLU A 2 29.21 13.95 -32.10
C GLU A 2 30.04 14.55 -30.93
N ILE A 3 29.77 14.08 -29.70
CA ILE A 3 30.51 14.50 -28.50
C ILE A 3 31.99 14.09 -28.57
N ALA A 4 32.29 12.92 -29.16
CA ALA A 4 33.65 12.43 -29.37
C ALA A 4 34.43 13.32 -30.34
N GLY A 5 33.79 13.73 -31.44
CA GLY A 5 34.38 14.61 -32.45
C GLY A 5 34.72 16.00 -31.90
N ILE A 6 33.83 16.55 -31.06
CA ILE A 6 34.07 17.85 -30.39
C ILE A 6 35.23 17.72 -29.38
N LEU A 7 35.27 16.65 -28.58
CA LEU A 7 36.35 16.40 -27.62
C LEU A 7 37.71 16.18 -28.28
N ARG A 8 37.78 15.47 -29.41
CA ARG A 8 39.02 15.34 -30.22
C ARG A 8 39.50 16.69 -30.73
N THR A 9 38.58 17.52 -31.21
CA THR A 9 38.91 18.86 -31.73
C THR A 9 39.43 19.77 -30.62
N VAL A 10 38.79 19.77 -29.46
CA VAL A 10 39.22 20.55 -28.28
C VAL A 10 40.56 20.05 -27.73
N ARG A 11 40.80 18.73 -27.73
CA ARG A 11 42.07 18.13 -27.28
C ARG A 11 43.15 18.03 -28.37
N SER A 12 42.88 18.52 -29.59
CA SER A 12 43.80 18.50 -30.73
C SER A 12 44.40 17.11 -31.02
N ILE A 13 43.59 16.05 -30.88
CA ILE A 13 44.00 14.67 -31.18
C ILE A 13 43.99 14.49 -32.70
N LYS A 14 45.09 14.02 -33.29
CA LYS A 14 45.21 13.91 -34.76
C LYS A 14 44.39 12.73 -35.28
N ALA A 15 43.98 12.84 -36.54
CA ALA A 15 43.26 11.76 -37.23
C ALA A 15 44.15 10.51 -37.33
N GLY A 16 43.82 9.48 -36.55
CA GLY A 16 44.57 8.22 -36.46
C GLY A 16 45.26 7.97 -35.12
N GLU A 17 45.29 8.94 -34.20
CA GLU A 17 45.71 8.72 -32.81
C GLU A 17 44.58 8.13 -31.97
N GLU A 18 44.93 7.26 -31.02
CA GLU A 18 43.98 6.67 -30.08
C GLU A 18 43.40 7.74 -29.12
N ASP A 19 42.15 7.56 -28.72
CA ASP A 19 41.46 8.52 -27.86
C ASP A 19 42.06 8.54 -26.45
N SER A 20 42.49 9.73 -26.03
CA SER A 20 42.97 9.99 -24.66
C SER A 20 41.84 10.41 -23.71
N PHE A 21 40.58 10.09 -24.05
CA PHE A 21 39.40 10.43 -23.27
C PHE A 21 38.35 9.32 -23.38
N ASP A 22 37.74 8.95 -22.25
CA ASP A 22 36.56 8.11 -22.22
C ASP A 22 35.30 8.98 -22.12
N ILE A 23 34.32 8.74 -22.99
CA ILE A 23 33.02 9.41 -22.92
C ILE A 23 32.17 8.69 -21.88
N ASN A 24 32.40 9.05 -20.62
CA ASN A 24 31.60 8.71 -19.44
C ASN A 24 30.91 7.33 -19.43
N GLU A 25 31.71 6.28 -19.32
CA GLU A 25 31.30 4.91 -18.99
C GLU A 25 30.60 4.78 -17.62
N ILE A 26 30.68 5.80 -16.75
CA ILE A 26 29.99 5.79 -15.45
C ILE A 26 28.46 5.79 -15.65
N SER A 27 27.96 6.43 -16.72
CA SER A 27 26.52 6.39 -17.05
C SER A 27 26.03 4.99 -17.38
N VAL A 28 26.88 4.16 -18.00
CA VAL A 28 26.56 2.77 -18.36
C VAL A 28 26.41 1.95 -17.07
N VAL A 29 27.34 2.11 -16.11
CA VAL A 29 27.25 1.46 -14.79
C VAL A 29 26.03 1.92 -14.00
N THR A 30 25.75 3.23 -13.95
CA THR A 30 24.56 3.76 -13.26
C THR A 30 23.26 3.26 -13.89
N ASN A 31 23.17 3.20 -15.22
CA ASN A 31 22.00 2.67 -15.93
C ASN A 31 21.73 1.20 -15.56
N TYR A 32 22.77 0.37 -15.42
CA TYR A 32 22.60 -1.02 -14.98
C TYR A 32 22.09 -1.11 -13.54
N ILE A 33 22.59 -0.26 -12.63
CA ILE A 33 22.14 -0.21 -11.24
C ILE A 33 20.69 0.25 -11.15
N ASP A 34 20.32 1.29 -11.89
CA ASP A 34 18.94 1.81 -11.95
C ASP A 34 17.97 0.75 -12.50
N GLN A 35 18.40 -0.02 -13.50
CA GLN A 35 17.61 -1.12 -14.04
C GLN A 35 17.35 -2.21 -12.99
N ILE A 36 18.37 -2.56 -12.20
CA ILE A 36 18.22 -3.53 -11.09
C ILE A 36 17.23 -2.99 -10.05
N PHE A 37 17.38 -1.74 -9.60
CA PHE A 37 16.47 -1.13 -8.63
C PHE A 37 15.04 -0.99 -9.17
N SER A 38 14.87 -0.75 -10.47
CA SER A 38 13.56 -0.73 -11.13
C SER A 38 12.88 -2.10 -11.07
N ILE A 39 13.61 -3.18 -11.34
CA ILE A 39 13.07 -4.54 -11.26
C ILE A 39 12.68 -4.88 -9.82
N ILE A 40 13.56 -4.59 -8.85
CA ILE A 40 13.27 -4.79 -7.42
C ILE A 40 12.02 -4.00 -7.00
N SER A 41 11.87 -2.77 -7.47
CA SER A 41 10.71 -1.93 -7.18
C SER A 41 9.42 -2.54 -7.72
N ILE A 42 9.41 -3.02 -8.97
CA ILE A 42 8.24 -3.67 -9.58
C ILE A 42 7.86 -4.94 -8.80
N VAL A 43 8.83 -5.79 -8.48
CA VAL A 43 8.61 -6.99 -7.68
C VAL A 43 8.07 -6.64 -6.29
N GLY A 44 8.63 -5.58 -5.66
CA GLY A 44 8.16 -5.05 -4.38
C GLY A 44 6.70 -4.59 -4.44
N TRP A 45 6.31 -3.89 -5.50
CA TRP A 45 4.91 -3.49 -5.73
C TRP A 45 3.97 -4.68 -5.91
N ILE A 46 4.40 -5.72 -6.63
CA ILE A 46 3.60 -6.94 -6.81
C ILE A 46 3.40 -7.66 -5.47
N ILE A 47 4.49 -7.94 -4.75
CA ILE A 47 4.42 -8.64 -3.47
C ILE A 47 3.64 -7.82 -2.45
N GLY A 48 3.93 -6.52 -2.35
CA GLY A 48 3.18 -5.60 -1.48
C GLY A 48 1.69 -5.56 -1.83
N GLY A 49 1.35 -5.52 -3.12
CA GLY A 49 -0.03 -5.60 -3.60
C GLY A 49 -0.74 -6.90 -3.18
N PHE A 50 -0.07 -8.05 -3.33
CA PHE A 50 -0.61 -9.33 -2.85
C PHE A 50 -0.77 -9.36 -1.33
N SER A 51 0.18 -8.82 -0.56
CA SER A 51 0.07 -8.70 0.90
C SER A 51 -1.12 -7.84 1.31
N LEU A 52 -1.37 -6.72 0.60
CA LEU A 52 -2.53 -5.87 0.82
C LEU A 52 -3.84 -6.60 0.52
N LEU A 53 -3.89 -7.39 -0.56
CA LEU A 53 -5.07 -8.20 -0.90
C LEU A 53 -5.38 -9.22 0.20
N VAL A 54 -4.38 -10.00 0.63
CA VAL A 54 -4.56 -11.00 1.70
C VAL A 54 -4.98 -10.33 3.01
N GLY A 55 -4.39 -9.18 3.36
CA GLY A 55 -4.80 -8.38 4.52
C GLY A 55 -6.25 -7.87 4.41
N GLY A 56 -6.63 -7.39 3.23
CA GLY A 56 -8.00 -6.96 2.92
C GLY A 56 -9.02 -8.08 3.06
N PHE A 57 -8.71 -9.29 2.60
CA PHE A 57 -9.55 -10.48 2.83
C PHE A 57 -9.72 -10.79 4.32
N GLY A 58 -8.66 -10.62 5.12
CA GLY A 58 -8.72 -10.76 6.57
C GLY A 58 -9.70 -9.78 7.21
N ILE A 59 -9.62 -8.50 6.84
CA ILE A 59 -10.55 -7.46 7.31
C ILE A 59 -11.98 -7.80 6.90
N ALA A 60 -12.21 -8.13 5.63
CA ALA A 60 -13.53 -8.49 5.13
C ALA A 60 -14.13 -9.69 5.91
N ASN A 61 -13.32 -10.73 6.18
CA ASN A 61 -13.77 -11.90 6.93
C ASN A 61 -14.18 -11.56 8.37
N ILE A 62 -13.37 -10.76 9.07
CA ILE A 62 -13.71 -10.28 10.42
C ILE A 62 -15.02 -9.48 10.38
N MET A 63 -15.19 -8.61 9.38
CA MET A 63 -16.42 -7.82 9.22
C MET A 63 -17.63 -8.71 8.93
N PHE A 64 -17.50 -9.76 8.11
CA PHE A 64 -18.58 -10.73 7.91
C PHE A 64 -19.01 -11.41 9.21
N VAL A 65 -18.05 -11.79 10.05
CA VAL A 65 -18.34 -12.41 11.35
C VAL A 65 -18.99 -11.38 12.30
N SER A 66 -18.43 -10.17 12.41
CA SER A 66 -18.97 -9.09 13.26
C SER A 66 -20.42 -8.74 12.88
N VAL A 67 -20.72 -8.62 11.59
CA VAL A 67 -22.09 -8.38 11.11
C VAL A 67 -23.02 -9.51 11.55
N LYS A 68 -22.58 -10.77 11.44
CA LYS A 68 -23.39 -11.94 11.84
C LYS A 68 -23.68 -11.96 13.34
N GLU A 69 -22.70 -11.64 14.17
CA GLU A 69 -22.86 -11.56 15.62
C GLU A 69 -23.85 -10.45 16.03
N ARG A 70 -23.90 -9.36 15.25
CA ARG A 70 -24.74 -8.19 15.53
C ARG A 70 -26.06 -8.14 14.75
N ILE A 71 -26.45 -9.21 14.03
CA ILE A 71 -27.68 -9.26 13.20
C ILE A 71 -28.92 -8.78 13.98
N ARG A 72 -29.14 -9.30 15.20
CA ARG A 72 -30.32 -8.95 16.01
C ARG A 72 -30.33 -7.45 16.38
N GLN A 73 -29.16 -6.88 16.67
CA GLN A 73 -29.04 -5.46 17.01
C GLN A 73 -29.38 -4.59 15.80
N ILE A 74 -28.88 -4.94 14.62
CA ILE A 74 -29.21 -4.27 13.34
C ILE A 74 -30.72 -4.37 13.07
N GLY A 75 -31.32 -5.54 13.31
CA GLY A 75 -32.76 -5.76 13.18
C GLY A 75 -33.60 -4.84 14.07
N ILE A 76 -33.20 -4.67 15.34
CA ILE A 76 -33.86 -3.74 16.28
C ILE A 76 -33.71 -2.29 15.82
N GLN A 77 -32.51 -1.86 15.44
CA GLN A 77 -32.28 -0.50 14.94
C GLN A 77 -33.14 -0.21 13.70
N LYS A 78 -33.22 -1.15 12.77
CA LYS A 78 -34.06 -1.03 11.57
C LYS A 78 -35.56 -1.04 11.87
N ALA A 79 -36.01 -1.85 12.83
CA ALA A 79 -37.41 -1.87 13.25
C ALA A 79 -37.86 -0.53 13.86
N ILE A 80 -36.93 0.20 14.49
CA ILE A 80 -37.15 1.54 15.05
C ILE A 80 -36.99 2.64 13.97
N GLY A 81 -36.64 2.28 12.73
CA GLY A 81 -36.58 3.19 11.59
C GLY A 81 -35.18 3.69 11.21
N ALA A 82 -34.11 3.01 11.66
CA ALA A 82 -32.75 3.34 11.21
C ALA A 82 -32.63 3.18 9.69
N LYS A 83 -32.11 4.22 9.03
CA LYS A 83 -31.90 4.23 7.58
C LYS A 83 -30.69 3.34 7.22
N ASN A 84 -30.72 2.73 6.03
CA ASN A 84 -29.64 1.85 5.57
C ASN A 84 -28.26 2.54 5.59
N TYR A 85 -28.18 3.84 5.27
CA TYR A 85 -26.89 4.55 5.30
C TYR A 85 -26.28 4.64 6.70
N PHE A 86 -27.10 4.65 7.76
CA PHE A 86 -26.62 4.74 9.13
C PHE A 86 -25.84 3.46 9.48
N ILE A 87 -26.48 2.31 9.25
CA ILE A 87 -25.88 0.98 9.44
C ILE A 87 -24.65 0.80 8.55
N LEU A 88 -24.73 1.23 7.29
CA LEU A 88 -23.61 1.18 6.36
C LEU A 88 -22.40 1.98 6.89
N SER A 89 -22.64 3.20 7.36
CA SER A 89 -21.58 4.07 7.88
C SER A 89 -20.94 3.55 9.16
N GLU A 90 -21.73 2.90 10.04
CA GLU A 90 -21.24 2.28 11.28
C GLU A 90 -20.20 1.20 10.98
N PHE A 91 -20.54 0.23 10.12
CA PHE A 91 -19.64 -0.86 9.76
C PHE A 91 -18.47 -0.40 8.87
N LEU A 92 -18.66 0.58 7.99
CA LEU A 92 -17.56 1.16 7.21
C LEU A 92 -16.56 1.86 8.13
N PHE A 93 -17.03 2.60 9.12
CA PHE A 93 -16.17 3.25 10.10
C PHE A 93 -15.42 2.21 10.93
N GLU A 94 -16.08 1.15 11.40
CA GLU A 94 -15.42 0.04 12.10
C GLU A 94 -14.32 -0.61 11.24
N SER A 95 -14.58 -0.83 9.94
CA SER A 95 -13.62 -1.40 8.99
C SER A 95 -12.40 -0.49 8.78
N VAL A 96 -12.64 0.81 8.60
CA VAL A 96 -11.57 1.81 8.44
C VAL A 96 -10.74 1.90 9.72
N PHE A 97 -11.38 1.89 10.89
CA PHE A 97 -10.67 1.88 12.17
C PHE A 97 -9.77 0.65 12.32
N LEU A 98 -10.29 -0.55 12.04
CA LEU A 98 -9.46 -1.76 12.04
C LEU A 98 -8.26 -1.64 11.09
N SER A 99 -8.49 -1.13 9.88
CA SER A 99 -7.42 -0.96 8.88
C SER A 99 -6.37 0.07 9.30
N LEU A 100 -6.79 1.17 9.94
CA LEU A 100 -5.90 2.21 10.45
C LEU A 100 -5.08 1.70 11.63
N PHE A 101 -5.69 0.96 12.56
CA PHE A 101 -4.94 0.31 13.63
C PHE A 101 -3.88 -0.63 13.05
N GLY A 102 -4.25 -1.51 12.11
CA GLY A 102 -3.29 -2.37 11.42
C GLY A 102 -2.18 -1.58 10.70
N GLY A 103 -2.54 -0.49 10.01
CA GLY A 103 -1.61 0.39 9.30
C GLY A 103 -0.62 1.11 10.23
N ILE A 104 -1.10 1.62 11.37
CA ILE A 104 -0.24 2.26 12.40
C ILE A 104 0.72 1.22 13.00
N PHE A 105 0.23 0.03 13.34
CA PHE A 105 1.08 -1.05 13.83
C PHE A 105 2.12 -1.47 12.77
N GLY A 106 1.73 -1.58 11.50
CA GLY A 106 2.65 -1.85 10.40
C GLY A 106 3.72 -0.76 10.25
N LEU A 107 3.33 0.52 10.29
CA LEU A 107 4.27 1.64 10.24
C LEU A 107 5.25 1.63 11.42
N LEU A 108 4.79 1.28 12.61
CA LEU A 108 5.64 1.15 13.80
C LEU A 108 6.69 0.04 13.59
N LEU A 109 6.29 -1.12 13.05
CA LEU A 109 7.22 -2.20 12.71
C LEU A 109 8.24 -1.76 11.66
N VAL A 110 7.82 -1.03 10.63
CA VAL A 110 8.73 -0.48 9.62
C VAL A 110 9.71 0.51 10.27
N PHE A 111 9.23 1.39 11.14
CA PHE A 111 10.08 2.36 11.84
C PHE A 111 11.17 1.68 12.69
N VAL A 112 10.80 0.65 13.46
CA VAL A 112 11.77 -0.15 14.23
C VAL A 112 12.74 -0.88 13.29
N GLY A 113 12.23 -1.45 12.18
CA GLY A 113 13.07 -2.10 11.17
C GLY A 113 14.10 -1.17 10.55
N VAL A 114 13.73 0.07 10.26
CA VAL A 114 14.66 1.11 9.75
C VAL A 114 15.72 1.45 10.80
N LEU A 115 15.35 1.56 12.08
CA LEU A 115 16.29 1.84 13.16
C LEU A 115 17.34 0.73 13.31
N VAL A 116 16.90 -0.53 13.27
CA VAL A 116 17.80 -1.71 13.30
C VAL A 116 18.68 -1.75 12.05
N ALA A 117 18.10 -1.55 10.87
CA ALA A 117 18.84 -1.58 9.60
C ALA A 117 19.97 -0.54 9.58
N ARG A 118 19.72 0.68 10.08
CA ARG A 118 20.75 1.73 10.21
C ARG A 118 21.91 1.35 11.13
N ALA A 119 21.66 0.51 12.13
CA ALA A 119 22.69 0.06 13.06
C ALA A 119 23.52 -1.12 12.52
N SER A 120 22.99 -1.88 11.56
CA SER A 120 23.61 -3.13 11.07
C SER A 120 24.11 -3.06 9.63
N ILE A 121 23.64 -2.11 8.82
CA ILE A 121 23.97 -1.97 7.40
C ILE A 121 24.46 -0.55 7.16
N ASP A 122 25.61 -0.40 6.50
CA ASP A 122 26.20 0.89 6.13
C ASP A 122 25.45 1.58 4.96
N PHE A 123 24.20 1.16 4.71
CA PHE A 123 23.34 1.68 3.67
C PHE A 123 22.29 2.61 4.27
N PRO A 124 22.16 3.85 3.76
CA PRO A 124 21.28 4.83 4.37
C PRO A 124 19.80 4.54 4.01
N VAL A 125 19.09 3.89 4.94
CA VAL A 125 17.64 3.63 4.83
C VAL A 125 16.84 4.80 5.44
N PHE A 126 15.95 5.39 4.65
CA PHE A 126 15.10 6.50 5.08
C PHE A 126 13.61 6.17 4.98
N LEU A 127 12.87 6.55 6.02
CA LEU A 127 11.42 6.62 5.98
C LEU A 127 11.03 8.05 5.61
N SER A 128 10.60 8.27 4.36
CA SER A 128 10.11 9.58 3.91
C SER A 128 8.70 9.83 4.44
N SER A 129 8.39 11.08 4.79
CA SER A 129 7.04 11.52 5.15
C SER A 129 6.02 11.23 4.04
N ALA A 130 6.44 11.30 2.78
CA ALA A 130 5.60 10.95 1.64
C ALA A 130 5.15 9.48 1.68
N ASN A 131 6.06 8.56 2.01
CA ASN A 131 5.75 7.12 2.08
C ASN A 131 4.81 6.81 3.26
N VAL A 132 4.93 7.54 4.37
CA VAL A 132 4.00 7.42 5.51
C VAL A 132 2.59 7.85 5.11
N ILE A 133 2.46 8.98 4.40
CA ILE A 133 1.16 9.45 3.91
C ILE A 133 0.56 8.43 2.96
N VAL A 134 1.33 7.92 1.99
CA VAL A 134 0.88 6.87 1.06
C VAL A 134 0.42 5.63 1.82
N ALA A 135 1.16 5.16 2.82
CA ALA A 135 0.78 4.00 3.61
C ALA A 135 -0.56 4.21 4.34
N ILE A 136 -0.76 5.36 4.99
CA ILE A 136 -2.01 5.68 5.68
C ILE A 136 -3.17 5.76 4.68
N SER A 137 -2.97 6.44 3.54
CA SER A 137 -4.00 6.53 2.49
C SER A 137 -4.38 5.16 1.94
N VAL A 138 -3.40 4.29 1.69
CA VAL A 138 -3.64 2.91 1.23
C VAL A 138 -4.37 2.10 2.30
N SER A 139 -4.02 2.21 3.58
CA SER A 139 -4.73 1.52 4.65
C SER A 139 -6.21 1.90 4.70
N ILE A 140 -6.54 3.21 4.62
CA ILE A 140 -7.93 3.69 4.59
C ILE A 140 -8.67 3.13 3.38
N LEU A 141 -8.05 3.17 2.19
CA LEU A 141 -8.66 2.65 0.96
C LEU A 141 -8.96 1.16 1.07
N ILE A 142 -8.00 0.36 1.57
CA ILE A 142 -8.20 -1.09 1.75
C ILE A 142 -9.31 -1.36 2.77
N GLY A 143 -9.35 -0.62 3.88
CA GLY A 143 -10.42 -0.74 4.88
C GLY A 143 -11.81 -0.44 4.31
N LEU A 144 -11.93 0.62 3.50
CA LEU A 144 -13.17 0.97 2.81
C LEU A 144 -13.60 -0.13 1.81
N VAL A 145 -12.69 -0.58 0.95
CA VAL A 145 -12.99 -1.58 -0.08
C VAL A 145 -13.35 -2.93 0.54
N ALA A 146 -12.58 -3.39 1.53
CA ALA A 146 -12.82 -4.66 2.22
C ALA A 146 -14.13 -4.63 3.05
N GLY A 147 -14.41 -3.51 3.71
CA GLY A 147 -15.61 -3.31 4.53
C GLY A 147 -16.89 -3.05 3.74
N ALA A 148 -16.80 -2.58 2.50
CA ALA A 148 -17.96 -2.15 1.71
C ALA A 148 -18.99 -3.25 1.48
N ILE A 149 -18.55 -4.46 1.08
CA ILE A 149 -19.45 -5.58 0.80
C ILE A 149 -20.19 -6.04 2.07
N PRO A 150 -19.52 -6.40 3.19
CA PRO A 150 -20.22 -6.82 4.40
C PRO A 150 -21.09 -5.71 5.00
N ALA A 151 -20.63 -4.45 5.00
CA ALA A 151 -21.41 -3.32 5.47
C ALA A 151 -22.68 -3.09 4.62
N TYR A 152 -22.57 -3.25 3.30
CA TYR A 152 -23.73 -3.17 2.41
C TYR A 152 -24.75 -4.27 2.69
N ASN A 153 -24.29 -5.51 2.89
CA ASN A 153 -25.15 -6.63 3.24
C ASN A 153 -25.86 -6.38 4.58
N ALA A 154 -25.13 -5.91 5.60
CA ALA A 154 -25.69 -5.53 6.90
C ALA A 154 -26.78 -4.45 6.76
N SER A 155 -26.51 -3.43 5.95
CA SER A 155 -27.42 -2.32 5.71
C SER A 155 -28.71 -2.71 5.00
N ARG A 156 -28.80 -3.91 4.39
CA ARG A 156 -29.98 -4.38 3.65
C ARG A 156 -30.73 -5.53 4.31
N LEU A 157 -30.31 -5.97 5.49
CA LEU A 157 -31.03 -6.98 6.28
C LEU A 157 -32.48 -6.54 6.54
N ASP A 158 -33.43 -7.46 6.38
CA ASP A 158 -34.83 -7.26 6.78
C ASP A 158 -34.95 -7.40 8.29
N PRO A 159 -35.57 -6.45 9.01
CA PRO A 159 -35.73 -6.53 10.46
C PRO A 159 -36.48 -7.77 10.94
N VAL A 160 -37.46 -8.27 10.17
CA VAL A 160 -38.23 -9.48 10.53
C VAL A 160 -37.34 -10.71 10.43
N GLU A 161 -36.54 -10.81 9.37
CA GLU A 161 -35.61 -11.93 9.17
C GLU A 161 -34.47 -11.91 10.20
N ALA A 162 -33.94 -10.72 10.51
CA ALA A 162 -32.91 -10.51 11.52
C ALA A 162 -33.35 -10.90 12.94
N MET A 163 -34.66 -10.83 13.25
CA MET A 163 -35.21 -11.29 14.53
C MET A 163 -35.48 -12.79 14.56
N ARG A 164 -35.68 -13.43 13.40
CA ARG A 164 -35.95 -14.87 13.29
C ARG A 164 -34.68 -15.73 13.27
N SER A 165 -33.52 -15.17 12.95
CA SER A 165 -32.27 -15.91 12.71
C SER A 165 -31.64 -16.57 13.96
N ASN A 166 -32.36 -16.67 15.09
CA ASN A 166 -31.83 -17.18 16.37
C ASN A 166 -32.84 -18.06 17.13
N THR A 167 -33.86 -18.59 16.42
CA THR A 167 -34.75 -19.66 16.90
C THR A 167 -34.52 -20.92 16.08
#